data_AF-A0A354J177-F1
#
_entry.id   AF-A0A354J177-F1
#
_cell.length_a   1.000
_cell.length_b   1.000
_cell.length_c   1.000
_cell.angle_alpha   90.00
_cell.angle_beta   90.00
_cell.angle_gamma   90.00
#
_symmetry.space_group_name_H-M   'P 1'
#
loop_
_entity.id
_entity.type
_entity.pdbx_description
1 polymer ?
#
loop_
_entity_poly.entity_id
_entity_poly.type
_entity_poly.pdbx_seq_one_letter_code
_entity_poly.pdbx_strand_id
1 'polypeptide(L)'
;MNIDLAALGFTKEELQDRVIDQIVESVMYGRYADEDGDETFRDSRFKQELDKRVQNRIDDTINAMAEKYILPNVSQYIETLTLQETNQWGEKKGKAVSFVEYLVQRAQAYMQEEVNSSGKTRAEDGYGFSGKQTRITYLIHQHLHYSIETAMKESLAVATGEIAKGIHETARHKLNEIAASLKVTVNTK
;
A
#
# COMPACT_ATOMS: atom_id res chain seq x y z
N MET A 1 38.60 -39.60 30.05
CA MET A 1 39.60 -38.99 29.15
C MET A 1 39.52 -37.49 29.39
N ASN A 2 40.42 -36.94 30.22
CA ASN A 2 40.38 -35.54 30.62
C ASN A 2 41.04 -34.73 29.50
N ILE A 3 40.25 -34.03 28.69
CA ILE A 3 40.77 -33.14 27.65
C ILE A 3 41.21 -31.86 28.37
N ASP A 4 42.52 -31.70 28.56
CA ASP A 4 43.09 -30.48 29.13
C ASP A 4 43.06 -29.37 28.05
N LEU A 5 42.46 -28.23 28.37
CA LEU A 5 42.24 -27.13 27.41
C LEU A 5 43.55 -26.61 26.80
N ALA A 6 44.65 -26.70 27.55
CA ALA A 6 45.97 -26.32 27.09
C ALA A 6 46.50 -27.24 25.96
N ALA A 7 46.07 -28.51 25.91
CA ALA A 7 46.50 -29.46 24.89
C ALA A 7 45.85 -29.22 23.51
N LEU A 8 44.77 -28.43 23.47
CA LEU A 8 44.08 -28.02 22.25
C LEU A 8 44.54 -26.65 21.72
N GLY A 9 45.49 -25.99 22.41
CA GLY A 9 46.07 -24.72 21.96
C GLY A 9 45.15 -23.50 22.11
N PHE A 10 44.08 -23.61 22.89
CA PHE A 10 43.15 -22.51 23.17
C PHE A 10 43.22 -22.11 24.64
N THR A 11 43.17 -20.81 24.90
CA THR A 11 42.95 -20.29 26.24
C THR A 11 41.48 -20.51 26.65
N LYS A 12 41.21 -20.53 27.96
CA LYS A 12 39.84 -20.69 28.49
C LYS A 12 38.91 -19.55 28.03
N GLU A 13 39.45 -18.34 27.86
CA GLU A 13 38.72 -17.16 27.40
C GLU A 13 38.32 -17.30 25.92
N GLU A 14 39.27 -17.69 25.04
CA GLU A 14 38.97 -17.95 23.62
C GLU A 14 37.93 -19.06 23.43
N LEU A 15 37.95 -20.08 24.30
CA LEU A 15 36.98 -21.17 24.24
C LEU A 15 35.60 -20.71 24.74
N GLN A 16 35.55 -19.81 25.72
CA GLN A 16 34.30 -19.18 26.16
C GLN A 16 33.70 -18.30 25.06
N ASP A 17 34.48 -17.45 24.43
CA ASP A 17 34.02 -16.57 23.35
C ASP A 17 33.49 -17.39 22.16
N ARG A 18 34.20 -18.44 21.75
CA ARG A 18 33.74 -19.34 20.69
C ARG A 18 32.44 -20.08 21.02
N VAL A 19 32.27 -20.48 22.28
CA VAL A 19 31.02 -21.12 22.72
C VAL A 19 29.88 -20.12 22.71
N ILE A 20 30.13 -18.89 23.15
CA ILE A 20 29.15 -17.80 23.09
C ILE A 20 28.76 -17.51 21.64
N ASP A 21 29.74 -17.36 20.75
CA ASP A 21 29.51 -17.12 19.32
C ASP A 21 28.67 -18.23 18.68
N GLN A 22 29.00 -19.49 18.96
CA GLN A 22 28.26 -20.65 18.44
C GLN A 22 26.81 -20.69 18.95
N ILE A 23 26.59 -20.34 20.23
CA ILE A 23 25.25 -20.26 20.82
C ILE A 23 24.46 -19.11 20.17
N VAL A 24 25.09 -17.95 20.00
CA VAL A 24 24.48 -16.79 19.34
C VAL A 24 24.10 -17.13 17.90
N GLU A 25 25.01 -17.74 17.15
CA GLU A 25 24.77 -18.16 15.76
C GLU A 25 23.61 -19.16 15.68
N SER A 26 23.56 -20.14 16.58
CA SER A 26 22.47 -21.12 16.64
C SER A 26 21.11 -20.52 17.02
N VAL A 27 21.09 -19.41 17.76
CA VAL A 27 19.85 -18.70 18.13
C VAL A 27 19.42 -17.75 17.01
N MET A 28 20.37 -17.16 16.30
CA MET A 28 20.13 -16.16 15.26
C MET A 28 19.83 -16.78 13.89
N TYR A 29 20.30 -17.99 13.61
CA TYR A 29 20.14 -18.64 12.31
C TYR A 29 19.61 -20.07 12.46
N GLY A 30 18.63 -20.43 11.63
CA GLY A 30 18.22 -21.82 11.43
C GLY A 30 18.85 -22.39 10.16
N ARG A 31 19.16 -23.69 10.18
CA ARG A 31 19.61 -24.42 8.98
C ARG A 31 18.40 -24.96 8.23
N TYR A 32 18.33 -24.67 6.93
CA TYR A 32 17.27 -25.13 6.04
C TYR A 32 17.90 -25.69 4.77
N ALA A 33 17.36 -26.80 4.25
CA ALA A 33 17.70 -27.25 2.91
C ALA A 33 17.00 -26.35 1.89
N ASP A 34 17.72 -25.91 0.86
CA ASP A 34 17.13 -25.22 -0.29
C ASP A 34 16.51 -26.21 -1.30
N GLU A 35 16.04 -25.70 -2.44
CA GLU A 35 15.37 -26.50 -3.48
C GLU A 35 16.31 -27.51 -4.16
N ASP A 36 17.63 -27.32 -4.06
CA ASP A 36 18.66 -28.19 -4.61
C ASP A 36 19.27 -29.14 -3.55
N GLY A 37 18.86 -28.99 -2.28
CA GLY A 37 19.28 -29.83 -1.16
C GLY A 37 20.51 -29.32 -0.40
N ASP A 38 21.00 -28.12 -0.72
CA ASP A 38 22.13 -27.50 -0.05
C ASP A 38 21.70 -26.79 1.25
N GLU A 39 22.57 -26.84 2.27
CA GLU A 39 22.31 -26.20 3.56
C GLU A 39 22.44 -24.67 3.43
N THR A 40 21.31 -23.98 3.58
CA THR A 40 21.25 -22.52 3.66
C THR A 40 20.91 -22.06 5.06
N PHE A 41 21.55 -20.97 5.48
CA PHE A 41 21.24 -20.28 6.72
C PHE A 41 20.08 -19.31 6.48
N ARG A 42 19.01 -19.43 7.24
CA ARG A 42 17.93 -18.43 7.27
C ARG A 42 17.83 -17.81 8.65
N ASP A 43 17.51 -16.52 8.68
CA ASP A 43 17.31 -15.78 9.92
C ASP A 43 16.23 -16.45 10.77
N SER A 44 16.51 -16.63 12.05
CA SER A 44 15.54 -17.18 12.99
C SER A 44 14.40 -16.19 13.21
N ARG A 45 13.25 -16.69 13.69
CA ARG A 45 12.12 -15.83 14.09
C ARG A 45 12.54 -14.81 15.16
N PHE A 46 13.48 -15.18 16.02
CA PHE A 46 14.03 -14.31 17.06
C PHE A 46 14.83 -13.16 16.45
N LYS A 47 15.72 -13.43 15.50
CA LYS A 47 16.48 -12.39 14.79
C LYS A 47 15.55 -11.44 14.03
N GLN A 48 14.57 -11.97 13.31
CA GLN A 48 13.58 -11.14 12.61
C GLN A 48 12.77 -10.24 13.55
N GLU A 49 12.40 -10.73 14.74
CA GLU A 49 11.68 -9.93 15.74
C GLU A 49 12.58 -8.87 16.41
N LEU A 50 13.84 -9.22 16.67
CA LEU A 50 14.85 -8.30 17.18
C LEU A 50 15.10 -7.17 16.19
N ASP A 51 15.35 -7.51 14.92
CA ASP A 51 15.60 -6.52 13.85
C ASP A 51 14.40 -5.60 13.67
N LYS A 52 13.18 -6.15 13.70
CA LYS A 52 11.95 -5.33 13.69
C LYS A 52 11.84 -4.40 14.89
N ARG A 53 12.18 -4.86 16.10
CA ARG A 53 12.18 -4.00 17.29
C ARG A 53 13.22 -2.89 17.20
N VAL A 54 14.40 -3.20 16.68
CA VAL A 54 15.48 -2.21 16.46
C VAL A 54 15.05 -1.20 15.41
N GLN A 55 14.49 -1.64 14.28
CA GLN A 55 13.94 -0.78 13.24
C GLN A 55 12.86 0.14 13.80
N ASN A 56 11.84 -0.41 14.46
CA ASN A 56 10.78 0.40 15.07
C ASN A 56 11.33 1.43 16.06
N ARG A 57 12.34 1.04 16.86
CA ARG A 57 12.96 1.98 17.81
C ARG A 57 13.71 3.10 17.11
N ILE A 58 14.42 2.79 16.02
CA ILE A 58 15.10 3.79 15.19
C ILE A 58 14.07 4.71 14.56
N ASP A 59 13.02 4.17 13.96
CA ASP A 59 11.95 4.93 13.34
C ASP A 59 11.26 5.86 14.34
N ASP A 60 10.94 5.38 15.55
CA ASP A 60 10.38 6.19 16.62
C ASP A 60 11.32 7.36 17.00
N THR A 61 12.63 7.09 17.12
CA THR A 61 13.59 8.13 17.46
C THR A 61 13.77 9.16 16.34
N ILE A 62 13.78 8.71 15.08
CA ILE A 62 13.85 9.59 13.90
C ILE A 62 12.60 10.46 13.83
N ASN A 63 11.41 9.86 13.99
CA ASN A 63 10.14 10.58 13.98
C ASN A 63 10.09 11.62 15.11
N ALA A 64 10.50 11.28 16.33
CA ALA A 64 10.56 12.23 17.44
C ALA A 64 11.53 13.39 17.18
N MET A 65 12.68 13.13 16.56
CA MET A 65 13.62 14.19 16.14
C MET A 65 13.04 15.04 15.02
N ALA A 66 12.36 14.44 14.04
CA ALA A 66 11.72 15.14 12.94
C ALA A 66 10.58 16.05 13.45
N GLU A 67 9.74 15.56 14.36
CA GLU A 67 8.68 16.36 14.97
C GLU A 67 9.22 17.56 15.76
N LYS A 68 10.31 17.37 16.49
CA LYS A 68 10.89 18.42 17.33
C LYS A 68 11.66 19.48 16.54
N TYR A 69 12.38 19.08 15.51
CA TYR A 69 13.33 19.97 14.82
C TYR A 69 12.98 20.26 13.36
N ILE A 70 12.31 19.34 12.66
CA ILE A 70 12.03 19.51 11.24
C ILE A 70 10.65 20.17 11.06
N LEU A 71 9.60 19.65 11.68
CA LEU A 71 8.24 20.19 11.50
C LEU A 71 8.11 21.70 11.80
N PRO A 72 8.65 22.25 12.92
CA PRO A 72 8.52 23.68 13.21
C PRO A 72 9.24 24.55 12.17
N ASN A 73 10.37 24.06 11.68
CA ASN A 73 11.19 24.76 10.71
C ASN A 73 10.60 24.67 9.29
N VAL A 74 9.96 23.55 8.94
CA VAL A 74 9.31 23.37 7.64
C VAL A 74 8.17 24.38 7.46
N SER A 75 7.34 24.60 8.49
CA SER A 75 6.31 25.66 8.44
C SER A 75 6.93 27.04 8.21
N GLN A 76 7.99 27.38 8.96
CA GLN A 76 8.69 28.65 8.80
C GLN A 76 9.34 28.80 7.41
N TYR A 77 9.95 27.74 6.88
CA TYR A 77 10.53 27.74 5.54
C TYR A 77 9.46 27.86 4.45
N ILE A 78 8.33 27.17 4.58
CA ILE A 78 7.22 27.26 3.63
C ILE A 78 6.64 28.68 3.61
N GLU A 79 6.45 29.30 4.78
CA GLU A 79 5.88 30.65 4.89
C GLU A 79 6.86 31.74 4.42
N THR A 80 8.16 31.56 4.66
CA THR A 80 9.19 32.57 4.29
C THR A 80 9.71 32.39 2.86
N LEU A 81 9.49 31.23 2.23
CA LEU A 81 9.94 30.97 0.87
C LEU A 81 9.13 31.81 -0.12
N THR A 82 9.81 32.78 -0.71
CA THR A 82 9.29 33.58 -1.83
C THR A 82 9.86 33.04 -3.14
N LEU A 83 8.96 32.67 -4.04
CA LEU A 83 9.29 32.21 -5.38
C LEU A 83 9.04 33.35 -6.37
N GLN A 84 9.98 33.52 -7.29
CA GLN A 84 9.84 34.49 -8.38
C GLN A 84 10.22 33.81 -9.69
N GLU A 85 9.42 34.03 -10.71
CA GLU A 85 9.70 33.52 -12.05
C GLU A 85 11.03 34.12 -12.54
N THR A 86 11.84 33.32 -13.23
CA THR A 86 13.06 33.82 -13.87
C THR A 86 12.96 33.66 -15.37
N ASN A 87 13.62 34.54 -16.12
CA ASN A 87 13.72 34.39 -17.57
C ASN A 87 14.73 33.28 -17.95
N GLN A 88 14.90 33.04 -19.25
CA GLN A 88 15.87 32.06 -19.78
C GLN A 88 17.34 32.35 -19.42
N TRP A 89 17.61 33.53 -18.86
CA TRP A 89 18.93 34.00 -18.44
C TRP A 89 19.07 34.13 -16.91
N GLY A 90 18.06 33.69 -16.14
CA GLY A 90 18.07 33.70 -14.68
C GLY A 90 17.71 35.04 -14.02
N GLU A 91 17.29 36.05 -14.78
CA GLU A 91 16.84 37.32 -14.21
C GLU A 91 15.41 37.21 -13.69
N LYS A 92 15.19 37.74 -12.49
CA LYS A 92 13.90 37.74 -11.80
C LYS A 92 12.86 38.56 -12.57
N LYS A 93 11.75 37.94 -12.96
CA LYS A 93 10.62 38.53 -13.69
C LYS A 93 9.31 38.27 -12.93
N GLY A 94 8.38 39.23 -12.98
CA GLY A 94 7.07 39.10 -12.34
C GLY A 94 7.06 39.39 -10.83
N LYS A 95 5.90 39.19 -10.18
CA LYS A 95 5.74 39.37 -8.72
C LYS A 95 6.37 38.18 -7.98
N ALA A 96 7.04 38.47 -6.86
CA ALA A 96 7.38 37.44 -5.89
C ALA A 96 6.07 36.94 -5.25
N VAL A 97 5.88 35.63 -5.25
CA VAL A 97 4.74 34.94 -4.65
C VAL A 97 5.24 34.05 -3.53
N SER A 98 4.43 33.88 -2.48
CA SER A 98 4.72 32.88 -1.45
C SER A 98 4.61 31.46 -2.03
N PHE A 99 5.19 30.47 -1.34
CA PHE A 99 5.08 29.06 -1.74
C PHE A 99 3.62 28.60 -1.83
N VAL A 100 2.77 29.02 -0.89
CA VAL A 100 1.34 28.66 -0.89
C VAL A 100 0.63 29.28 -2.09
N GLU A 101 0.85 30.57 -2.38
CA GLU A 101 0.27 31.22 -3.55
C GLU A 101 0.75 30.58 -4.85
N TYR A 102 2.02 30.19 -4.93
CA TYR A 102 2.55 29.45 -6.08
C TYR A 102 1.86 28.10 -6.27
N LEU A 103 1.66 27.32 -5.19
CA LEU A 103 0.95 26.05 -5.26
C LEU A 103 -0.51 26.24 -5.70
N VAL A 104 -1.20 27.27 -5.18
CA VAL A 104 -2.56 27.59 -5.58
C VAL A 104 -2.63 27.98 -7.06
N GLN A 105 -1.72 28.84 -7.52
CA GLN A 105 -1.64 29.24 -8.93
C GLN A 105 -1.38 28.04 -9.84
N ARG A 106 -0.48 27.15 -9.45
CA ARG A 106 -0.17 25.93 -10.21
C ARG A 106 -1.34 24.95 -10.23
N ALA A 107 -2.02 24.78 -9.10
CA ALA A 107 -3.23 23.96 -9.02
C ALA A 107 -4.36 24.54 -9.89
N GLN A 108 -4.56 25.86 -9.83
CA GLN A 108 -5.54 26.56 -10.66
C GLN A 108 -5.22 26.41 -12.15
N ALA A 109 -3.97 26.62 -12.55
CA ALA A 109 -3.53 26.44 -13.93
C ALA A 109 -3.76 25.00 -14.42
N TYR A 110 -3.44 24.01 -13.60
CA TYR A 110 -3.69 22.60 -13.92
C TYR A 110 -5.18 22.28 -14.05
N MET A 111 -6.02 22.79 -13.14
CA MET A 111 -7.47 22.56 -13.17
C MET A 111 -8.16 23.25 -14.35
N GLN A 112 -7.67 24.43 -14.73
CA GLN A 112 -8.20 25.25 -15.83
C GLN A 112 -7.61 24.86 -17.19
N GLU A 113 -6.56 24.03 -17.22
CA GLU A 113 -5.96 23.54 -18.45
C GLU A 113 -7.02 22.91 -19.36
N GLU A 114 -7.05 23.34 -20.62
CA GLU A 114 -7.95 22.77 -21.61
C GLU A 114 -7.49 21.37 -21.99
N VAL A 115 -8.44 20.43 -21.93
CA VAL A 115 -8.23 19.04 -22.32
C VAL A 115 -9.26 18.62 -23.36
N ASN A 116 -8.90 17.59 -24.13
CA ASN A 116 -9.83 16.97 -25.05
C ASN A 116 -10.83 16.06 -24.31
N SER A 117 -11.70 15.37 -25.04
CA SER A 117 -12.69 14.45 -24.47
C SER A 117 -12.10 13.24 -23.74
N SER A 118 -10.81 12.94 -23.97
CA SER A 118 -10.07 11.86 -23.32
C SER A 118 -9.16 12.36 -22.18
N GLY A 119 -9.28 13.64 -21.79
CA GLY A 119 -8.46 14.24 -20.73
C GLY A 119 -7.02 14.57 -21.15
N LYS A 120 -6.68 14.47 -22.44
CA LYS A 120 -5.34 14.76 -22.97
C LYS A 120 -5.18 16.25 -23.25
N THR A 121 -4.01 16.76 -22.97
CA THR A 121 -3.58 18.13 -23.28
C THR A 121 -3.21 18.28 -24.76
N ARG A 122 -3.04 19.53 -25.20
CA ARG A 122 -2.52 19.83 -26.54
C ARG A 122 -1.15 19.23 -26.81
N ALA A 123 -0.30 19.14 -25.79
CA ALA A 123 1.03 18.54 -25.93
C ALA A 123 0.94 17.02 -26.17
N GLU A 124 -0.07 16.36 -25.60
CA GLU A 124 -0.27 14.91 -25.69
C GLU A 124 -1.07 14.48 -26.92
N ASP A 125 -2.00 15.32 -27.39
CA ASP A 125 -2.92 15.01 -28.51
C ASP A 125 -2.44 15.56 -29.87
N GLY A 126 -1.46 16.48 -29.86
CA GLY A 126 -0.79 16.98 -31.06
C GLY A 126 -1.70 17.80 -31.98
N TYR A 127 -1.57 17.60 -33.30
CA TYR A 127 -2.15 18.47 -34.33
C TYR A 127 -3.70 18.43 -34.38
N GLY A 128 -4.33 17.39 -33.82
CA GLY A 128 -5.78 17.21 -33.78
C GLY A 128 -6.47 17.75 -32.53
N PHE A 129 -5.73 18.41 -31.64
CA PHE A 129 -6.26 18.86 -30.36
C PHE A 129 -7.44 19.84 -30.51
N SER A 130 -8.53 19.51 -29.84
CA SER A 130 -9.68 20.39 -29.64
C SER A 130 -9.88 20.52 -28.13
N GLY A 131 -9.58 21.71 -27.59
CA GLY A 131 -9.85 22.06 -26.19
C GLY A 131 -11.35 22.17 -25.98
N LYS A 132 -11.98 21.07 -25.55
CA LYS A 132 -13.45 21.00 -25.42
C LYS A 132 -13.92 21.38 -24.03
N GLN A 133 -13.09 21.16 -23.03
CA GLN A 133 -13.44 21.36 -21.62
C GLN A 133 -12.19 21.60 -20.77
N THR A 134 -12.38 22.13 -19.58
CA THR A 134 -11.33 22.22 -18.57
C THR A 134 -11.04 20.86 -17.96
N ARG A 135 -9.80 20.64 -17.50
CA ARG A 135 -9.38 19.41 -16.84
C ARG A 135 -10.24 19.07 -15.64
N ILE A 136 -10.63 20.06 -14.83
CA ILE A 136 -11.52 19.83 -13.68
C ILE A 136 -12.88 19.27 -14.12
N THR A 137 -13.45 19.77 -15.21
CA THR A 137 -14.71 19.29 -15.77
C THR A 137 -14.58 17.83 -16.21
N TYR A 138 -13.49 17.50 -16.92
CA TYR A 138 -13.19 16.12 -17.31
C TYR A 138 -13.08 15.18 -16.10
N LEU A 139 -12.33 15.57 -15.06
CA LEU A 139 -12.13 14.76 -13.85
C LEU A 139 -13.44 14.54 -13.10
N ILE A 140 -14.29 15.57 -12.99
CA ILE A 140 -15.62 15.44 -12.39
C ILE A 140 -16.47 14.46 -13.19
N HIS A 141 -16.49 14.57 -14.52
CA HIS A 141 -17.23 13.64 -15.37
C HIS A 141 -16.73 12.20 -15.21
N GLN A 142 -15.41 11.99 -15.18
CA GLN A 142 -14.80 10.68 -14.97
C GLN A 142 -15.19 10.09 -13.61
N HIS A 143 -15.12 10.89 -12.55
CA HIS A 143 -15.49 10.46 -11.20
C HIS A 143 -16.98 10.11 -11.09
N LEU A 144 -17.86 10.96 -11.65
CA LEU A 144 -19.29 10.70 -11.68
C LEU A 144 -19.62 9.44 -12.48
N HIS A 145 -18.99 9.25 -13.64
CA HIS A 145 -19.18 8.07 -14.46
C HIS A 145 -18.77 6.80 -13.70
N TYR A 146 -17.59 6.79 -13.09
CA TYR A 146 -17.12 5.67 -12.27
C TYR A 146 -18.04 5.37 -11.08
N SER A 147 -18.49 6.41 -10.39
CA SER A 147 -19.39 6.28 -9.24
C SER A 147 -20.74 5.68 -9.63
N ILE A 148 -21.34 6.17 -10.73
CA ILE A 148 -22.60 5.65 -11.27
C ILE A 148 -22.44 4.20 -11.74
N GLU A 149 -21.36 3.89 -12.48
CA GLU A 149 -21.09 2.54 -12.96
C GLU A 149 -20.93 1.55 -11.79
N THR A 150 -20.20 1.96 -10.76
CA THR A 150 -20.00 1.15 -9.54
C THR A 150 -21.32 0.90 -8.83
N ALA A 151 -22.08 1.97 -8.55
CA ALA A 151 -23.39 1.87 -7.89
C ALA A 151 -24.38 1.01 -8.68
N MET A 152 -24.37 1.09 -10.01
CA MET A 152 -25.19 0.24 -10.88
C MET A 152 -24.77 -1.22 -10.82
N LYS A 153 -23.46 -1.52 -10.88
CA LYS A 153 -22.96 -2.90 -10.76
C LYS A 153 -23.33 -3.50 -9.42
N GLU A 154 -23.19 -2.75 -8.34
CA GLU A 154 -23.60 -3.18 -7.00
C GLU A 154 -25.11 -3.44 -6.95
N SER A 155 -25.92 -2.51 -7.47
CA SER A 155 -27.39 -2.68 -7.52
C SER A 155 -27.81 -3.91 -8.32
N LEU A 156 -27.16 -4.17 -9.46
CA LEU A 156 -27.42 -5.35 -10.28
C LEU A 156 -26.99 -6.65 -9.56
N ALA A 157 -25.86 -6.62 -8.85
CA ALA A 157 -25.40 -7.74 -8.04
C ALA A 157 -26.38 -8.06 -6.91
N VAL A 158 -26.94 -7.04 -6.26
CA VAL A 158 -28.00 -7.22 -5.24
C VAL A 158 -29.26 -7.81 -5.87
N ALA A 159 -29.75 -7.24 -6.97
CA ALA A 159 -30.96 -7.72 -7.64
C ALA A 159 -30.83 -9.18 -8.11
N THR A 160 -29.70 -9.54 -8.71
CA THR A 160 -29.42 -10.92 -9.13
C THR A 160 -29.30 -11.87 -7.93
N GLY A 161 -28.71 -11.41 -6.83
CA GLY A 161 -28.66 -12.15 -5.57
C GLY A 161 -30.05 -12.44 -5.00
N GLU A 162 -30.95 -11.47 -4.98
CA GLU A 162 -32.33 -11.65 -4.51
C GLU A 162 -33.16 -12.55 -5.43
N ILE A 163 -33.01 -12.44 -6.75
CA ILE A 163 -33.65 -13.35 -7.70
C ILE A 163 -33.15 -14.79 -7.50
N ALA A 164 -31.84 -14.98 -7.33
CA ALA A 164 -31.27 -16.30 -7.08
C ALA A 164 -31.80 -16.92 -5.78
N LYS A 165 -31.93 -16.13 -4.70
CA LYS A 165 -32.58 -16.55 -3.45
C LYS A 165 -34.03 -16.97 -3.67
N GLY A 166 -34.83 -16.16 -4.37
CA GLY A 166 -36.23 -16.46 -4.65
C GLY A 166 -36.43 -17.74 -5.47
N ILE A 167 -35.57 -17.97 -6.48
CA ILE A 167 -35.57 -19.22 -7.26
C ILE A 167 -35.21 -20.41 -6.37
N HIS A 168 -34.18 -20.27 -5.52
CA HIS A 168 -33.75 -21.33 -4.60
C HIS A 168 -34.85 -21.70 -3.60
N GLU A 169 -35.51 -20.71 -3.00
CA GLU A 169 -36.63 -20.94 -2.08
C GLU A 169 -37.81 -21.59 -2.79
N THR A 170 -38.17 -21.13 -3.99
CA THR A 170 -39.26 -21.71 -4.78
C THR A 170 -38.98 -23.17 -5.14
N ALA A 171 -37.75 -23.48 -5.58
CA ALA A 171 -37.33 -24.85 -5.88
C ALA A 171 -37.38 -25.73 -4.63
N ARG A 172 -36.88 -25.24 -3.49
CA ARG A 172 -36.97 -25.93 -2.20
C ARG A 172 -38.42 -26.22 -1.79
N HIS A 173 -39.32 -25.24 -1.93
CA HIS A 173 -40.74 -25.43 -1.63
C HIS A 173 -41.37 -26.50 -2.52
N LYS A 174 -41.12 -26.47 -3.83
CA LYS A 174 -41.65 -27.47 -4.77
C LYS A 174 -41.11 -28.88 -4.50
N LEU A 175 -39.83 -29.01 -4.18
CA LEU A 175 -39.25 -30.30 -3.78
C LEU A 175 -39.86 -30.83 -2.49
N ASN A 176 -40.11 -29.97 -1.51
CA ASN A 176 -40.77 -30.35 -0.26
C ASN A 176 -42.23 -30.78 -0.48
N GLU A 177 -42.98 -30.08 -1.34
CA GLU A 177 -44.34 -30.50 -1.74
C GLU A 177 -44.35 -31.90 -2.37
N ILE A 178 -43.39 -32.18 -3.27
CA ILE A 178 -43.25 -33.49 -3.92
C ILE A 178 -42.83 -34.57 -2.89
N ALA A 179 -41.92 -34.26 -1.98
CA ALA A 179 -41.51 -35.21 -0.93
C ALA A 179 -42.68 -35.53 0.03
N ALA A 180 -43.53 -34.55 0.33
CA ALA A 180 -44.72 -34.75 1.14
C ALA A 180 -45.77 -35.60 0.43
N SER A 181 -45.98 -35.41 -0.88
CA SER A 181 -46.92 -36.23 -1.66
C SER A 181 -46.45 -37.67 -1.86
N LEU A 182 -45.14 -37.92 -1.81
CA LEU A 182 -44.54 -39.26 -1.86
C LEU A 182 -44.63 -40.04 -0.53
N LYS A 183 -44.87 -39.36 0.61
CA LYS A 183 -45.12 -40.05 1.89
C LYS A 183 -46.52 -40.68 1.86
N VAL A 184 -46.58 -41.92 1.38
CA VAL A 184 -47.79 -42.75 1.39
C VAL A 184 -48.26 -43.00 2.83
N THR A 185 -49.48 -42.59 3.13
CA THR A 185 -50.18 -42.91 4.37
C THR A 185 -50.56 -44.39 4.37
N VAL A 186 -49.93 -45.20 5.24
CA VAL A 186 -50.32 -46.59 5.46
C VAL A 186 -51.57 -46.61 6.35
N ASN A 187 -52.74 -46.75 5.73
CA ASN A 187 -53.97 -47.06 6.47
C ASN A 187 -54.00 -48.57 6.77
N THR A 188 -53.78 -48.92 8.04
CA THR A 188 -54.01 -50.27 8.55
C THR A 188 -55.51 -50.47 8.80
N LYS A 189 -56.05 -51.57 8.28
CA LYS A 189 -57.44 -52.02 8.50
C LYS A 189 -57.56 -52.77 9.82
#